data_AF-A0A3F2U1C5-F1
#
_entry.id   AF-A0A3F2U1C5-F1
#
_cell.length_a   1.000
_cell.length_b   1.000
_cell.length_c   1.000
_cell.angle_alpha   90.00
_cell.angle_beta   90.00
_cell.angle_gamma   90.00
#
_symmetry.space_group_name_H-M   'P 1'
#
loop_
_entity.id
_entity.type
_entity.pdbx_description
1 polymer ?
#
loop_
_entity_poly.entity_id
_entity_poly.type
_entity_poly.pdbx_seq_one_letter_code
_entity_poly.pdbx_strand_id
1 'polypeptide(L)'
;MPPIEPFEDAPPVSSELTAYDRAHIKLYMRLLDAAADGAEWTEAVQILFGIDPNLEPDRARRVHDAHLARAKWMAQTGYRHLLWKR
;
A
#
# COMPACT_ATOMS: atom_id res chain seq x y z
N MET A 1 -6.87 16.25 5.06
CA MET A 1 -6.22 14.94 4.78
C MET A 1 -4.99 14.86 5.67
N PRO A 2 -4.75 13.76 6.40
CA PRO A 2 -3.46 13.60 7.09
C PRO A 2 -2.31 13.68 6.07
N PRO A 3 -1.10 14.09 6.49
CA PRO A 3 0.06 14.13 5.60
C PRO A 3 0.32 12.73 5.02
N ILE A 4 0.67 12.69 3.74
CA ILE A 4 1.09 11.46 3.06
C ILE A 4 2.50 11.13 3.55
N GLU A 5 2.67 9.93 4.11
CA GLU A 5 3.97 9.46 4.55
C GLU A 5 4.89 9.25 3.33
N PRO A 6 6.20 9.57 3.41
CA PRO A 6 7.12 9.32 2.30
C PRO A 6 7.16 7.83 1.95
N PHE A 7 7.04 7.52 0.66
CA PHE A 7 7.04 6.16 0.12
C PHE A 7 7.99 6.06 -1.08
N GLU A 8 8.43 4.84 -1.36
CA GLU A 8 9.17 4.51 -2.58
C GLU A 8 8.19 4.04 -3.66
N ASP A 9 8.52 4.18 -4.94
CA ASP A 9 7.61 3.73 -6.02
C ASP A 9 7.33 2.21 -5.98
N ALA A 10 8.20 1.43 -5.34
CA ALA A 10 7.97 0.02 -5.04
C ALA A 10 8.50 -0.32 -3.65
N PRO A 11 7.77 -1.14 -2.85
CA PRO A 11 8.29 -1.62 -1.58
C PRO A 11 9.47 -2.59 -1.81
N PRO A 12 10.38 -2.71 -0.83
CA PRO A 12 11.49 -3.66 -0.92
C PRO A 12 11.00 -5.09 -1.11
N VAL A 13 11.60 -5.82 -2.06
CA VAL A 13 11.35 -7.24 -2.26
C VAL A 13 12.18 -8.02 -1.23
N SER A 14 11.51 -8.67 -0.27
CA SER A 14 12.13 -9.48 0.77
C SER A 14 11.21 -10.62 1.19
N SER A 15 11.78 -11.76 1.59
CA SER A 15 11.03 -12.86 2.22
C SER A 15 10.66 -12.59 3.68
N GLU A 16 11.11 -11.47 4.25
CA GLU A 16 10.88 -11.07 5.63
C GLU A 16 10.29 -9.65 5.73
N LEU A 17 9.75 -9.32 6.90
CA LEU A 17 9.24 -7.98 7.20
C LEU A 17 10.39 -6.97 7.35
N THR A 18 10.39 -5.95 6.50
CA THR A 18 11.42 -4.90 6.51
C THR A 18 11.04 -3.74 7.43
N ALA A 19 11.98 -2.83 7.69
CA ALA A 19 11.69 -1.58 8.38
C ALA A 19 10.71 -0.71 7.59
N TYR A 20 10.81 -0.73 6.25
CA TYR A 20 9.86 -0.08 5.35
C TYR A 20 8.44 -0.60 5.59
N ASP A 21 8.27 -1.93 5.63
CA ASP A 21 6.96 -2.53 5.85
C ASP A 21 6.34 -2.13 7.19
N ARG A 22 7.16 -2.05 8.25
CA ARG A 22 6.71 -1.63 9.59
C ARG A 22 6.26 -0.17 9.63
N ALA A 23 6.97 0.72 8.94
CA ALA A 23 6.59 2.12 8.82
C ALA A 23 5.25 2.27 8.06
N HIS A 24 5.05 1.48 7.01
CA HIS A 24 3.90 1.59 6.10
C HIS A 24 2.71 0.69 6.46
N ILE A 25 2.64 0.17 7.69
CA ILE A 25 1.55 -0.71 8.14
C ILE A 25 0.16 -0.12 7.88
N LYS A 26 -0.04 1.17 8.21
CA LYS A 26 -1.32 1.85 8.04
C LYS A 26 -1.70 2.01 6.57
N LEU A 27 -0.70 2.31 5.73
CA LEU A 27 -0.88 2.41 4.27
C LEU A 27 -1.34 1.07 3.70
N TYR A 28 -0.66 -0.03 4.08
CA TYR A 28 -1.02 -1.37 3.62
C TYR A 28 -2.42 -1.81 4.06
N MET A 29 -2.85 -1.49 5.29
CA MET A 29 -4.21 -1.76 5.74
C MET A 29 -5.24 -1.05 4.86
N ARG A 30 -5.07 0.26 4.64
CA ARG A 30 -6.00 1.05 3.83
C ARG A 30 -6.07 0.56 2.38
N LEU A 31 -4.94 0.11 1.82
CA LEU A 31 -4.92 -0.52 0.50
C LEU A 31 -5.68 -1.84 0.46
N LEU A 32 -5.51 -2.69 1.49
CA LEU A 32 -6.23 -3.95 1.60
C LEU A 32 -7.73 -3.74 1.77
N ASP A 33 -8.14 -2.80 2.61
CA ASP A 33 -9.55 -2.45 2.82
C ASP A 33 -10.17 -1.90 1.52
N ALA A 34 -9.51 -0.94 0.87
CA ALA A 34 -9.97 -0.40 -0.42
C ALA A 34 -10.11 -1.49 -1.49
N ALA A 35 -9.14 -2.40 -1.59
CA ALA A 35 -9.21 -3.52 -2.53
C ALA A 35 -10.31 -4.54 -2.18
N ALA A 36 -10.59 -4.75 -0.88
CA ALA A 36 -11.65 -5.65 -0.42
C ALA A 36 -13.05 -5.06 -0.67
N ASP A 37 -13.19 -3.74 -0.53
CA ASP A 37 -14.42 -2.99 -0.80
C ASP A 37 -14.67 -2.75 -2.29
N GLY A 38 -13.73 -3.18 -3.16
CA GLY A 38 -13.84 -3.00 -4.61
C GLY A 38 -13.68 -1.55 -5.06
N ALA A 39 -12.98 -0.73 -4.28
CA ALA A 39 -12.72 0.67 -4.62
C ALA A 39 -11.88 0.80 -5.90
N GLU A 40 -12.08 1.90 -6.62
CA GLU A 40 -11.29 2.21 -7.80
C GLU A 40 -9.83 2.47 -7.43
N TRP A 41 -8.92 1.77 -8.11
CA TRP A 41 -7.49 1.83 -7.80
C TRP A 41 -6.90 3.24 -8.03
N THR A 42 -7.49 4.02 -8.95
CA THR A 42 -7.12 5.41 -9.24
C THR A 42 -7.45 6.34 -8.08
N GLU A 43 -8.59 6.14 -7.43
CA GLU A 43 -8.96 6.88 -6.23
C GLU A 43 -8.06 6.49 -5.05
N ALA A 44 -7.80 5.18 -4.89
CA ALA A 44 -6.91 4.69 -3.85
C ALA A 44 -5.49 5.27 -3.99
N VAL A 45 -4.92 5.30 -5.21
CA VAL A 45 -3.56 5.82 -5.39
C VAL A 45 -3.49 7.34 -5.20
N GLN A 46 -4.52 8.08 -5.64
CA GLN A 46 -4.59 9.52 -5.44
C GLN A 46 -4.71 9.88 -3.95
N ILE A 47 -5.54 9.17 -3.19
CA ILE A 47 -5.76 9.44 -1.77
C ILE A 47 -4.59 8.98 -0.89
N LEU A 48 -4.02 7.81 -1.20
CA LEU A 48 -3.02 7.16 -0.33
C LEU A 48 -1.58 7.58 -0.65
N PHE A 49 -1.29 7.88 -1.92
CA PHE A 49 0.05 8.21 -2.40
C PHE A 49 0.16 9.62 -2.97
N GLY A 50 -0.97 10.31 -3.19
CA GLY A 50 -0.95 11.68 -3.71
C GLY A 50 -0.53 11.76 -5.18
N ILE A 51 -0.55 10.63 -5.90
CA ILE A 51 -0.22 10.57 -7.32
C ILE A 51 -1.51 10.75 -8.11
N ASP A 52 -1.56 11.73 -9.01
CA ASP A 52 -2.68 11.90 -9.93
C ASP A 52 -2.54 10.89 -11.08
N PRO A 53 -3.45 9.90 -11.20
CA PRO A 53 -3.37 8.88 -12.25
C PRO A 53 -3.65 9.44 -13.65
N ASN A 54 -4.19 10.66 -13.79
CA ASN A 54 -4.35 11.31 -15.10
C ASN A 54 -3.07 12.01 -15.56
N LEU A 55 -2.24 12.47 -14.62
CA LEU A 55 -0.97 13.15 -14.92
C LEU A 55 0.20 12.16 -15.02
N GLU A 56 0.22 11.12 -14.18
CA GLU A 56 1.29 10.12 -14.12
C GLU A 56 0.73 8.68 -14.14
N PRO A 57 -0.02 8.27 -15.18
CA PRO A 57 -0.79 7.01 -15.20
C PRO A 57 0.08 5.77 -14.95
N ASP A 58 1.23 5.68 -15.63
CA ASP A 58 2.09 4.50 -15.51
C ASP A 58 2.73 4.40 -14.13
N ARG A 59 3.13 5.53 -13.53
CA ARG A 59 3.69 5.55 -12.19
C ARG A 59 2.61 5.24 -11.15
N ALA A 60 1.45 5.88 -11.25
CA ALA A 60 0.32 5.62 -10.37
C ALA A 60 -0.05 4.13 -10.35
N ARG A 61 -0.14 3.51 -11.53
CA ARG A 61 -0.44 2.08 -11.65
C ARG A 61 0.64 1.20 -11.02
N ARG A 62 1.92 1.48 -11.28
CA ARG A 62 3.04 0.73 -10.68
C ARG A 62 3.07 0.84 -9.16
N VAL A 63 2.92 2.05 -8.62
CA VAL A 63 2.91 2.28 -7.17
C VAL A 63 1.76 1.52 -6.52
N HIS A 64 0.55 1.65 -7.07
CA HIS A 64 -0.62 0.92 -6.57
C HIS A 64 -0.38 -0.60 -6.55
N ASP A 65 -0.01 -1.18 -7.69
CA ASP A 65 0.08 -2.63 -7.83
C ASP A 65 1.21 -3.22 -6.97
N ALA A 66 2.37 -2.55 -6.90
CA ALA A 66 3.51 -3.01 -6.11
C ALA A 66 3.22 -3.00 -4.61
N HIS A 67 2.60 -1.93 -4.09
CA HIS A 67 2.25 -1.85 -2.67
C HIS A 67 1.10 -2.77 -2.30
N LEU A 68 0.09 -2.92 -3.17
CA LEU A 68 -1.00 -3.86 -2.94
C LEU A 68 -0.50 -5.31 -2.95
N ALA A 69 0.41 -5.66 -3.84
CA ALA A 69 1.04 -6.98 -3.86
C ALA A 69 1.80 -7.27 -2.57
N ARG A 70 2.58 -6.30 -2.08
CA ARG A 70 3.31 -6.44 -0.80
C ARG A 70 2.37 -6.55 0.40
N ALA A 71 1.32 -5.74 0.44
CA ALA A 71 0.31 -5.80 1.48
C ALA A 71 -0.40 -7.16 1.51
N LYS A 72 -0.77 -7.69 0.33
CA LYS A 72 -1.37 -9.04 0.20
C LYS A 72 -0.41 -10.13 0.67
N TRP A 73 0.87 -10.06 0.30
CA TRP A 73 1.88 -10.99 0.79
C TRP A 73 1.97 -10.98 2.31
N MET A 74 2.02 -9.80 2.94
CA MET A 74 2.04 -9.68 4.41
C MET A 74 0.80 -10.28 5.08
N ALA A 75 -0.38 -10.09 4.48
CA ALA A 75 -1.62 -10.65 4.98
C ALA A 75 -1.64 -12.19 4.89
N GLN A 76 -1.06 -12.75 3.83
CA GLN A 76 -1.00 -14.20 3.59
C GLN A 76 0.05 -14.92 4.44
N THR A 77 1.18 -14.27 4.76
CA THR A 77 2.26 -14.86 5.57
C THR A 77 1.98 -14.85 7.09
N GLY A 78 0.79 -14.42 7.52
CA GLY A 78 0.37 -14.46 8.93
C GLY A 78 0.77 -13.22 9.75
N TYR A 79 1.43 -12.23 9.15
CA TYR A 79 1.68 -10.93 9.81
C TYR A 79 0.41 -10.12 10.06
N ARG A 80 -0.74 -10.56 9.53
CA ARG A 80 -2.07 -9.97 9.78
C ARG A 80 -2.37 -9.80 11.27
N HIS A 81 -1.86 -10.70 12.12
CA HIS A 81 -2.02 -10.59 13.58
C HIS A 81 -1.19 -9.46 14.21
N LEU A 82 -0.07 -9.05 13.60
CA LEU A 82 0.71 -7.89 14.02
C LEU A 82 0.07 -6.58 13.55
N LEU A 83 -0.63 -6.61 12.43
CA LEU A 83 -1.39 -5.47 11.92
C LEU A 83 -2.54 -5.10 12.87
N TRP A 84 -3.20 -6.08 13.47
CA TRP A 84 -4.41 -5.82 14.29
C TRP A 84 -4.21 -5.84 15.81
N LYS A 85 -2.97 -6.02 16.31
CA LYS A 85 -2.70 -5.88 17.75
C LYS A 85 -2.54 -4.41 18.12
N ARG A 86 -3.57 -3.88 18.77
CA ARG A 86 -3.65 -2.55 19.36
C ARG A 86 -2.89 -2.45 20.67
#